data_AF-A0A8J9YAX2-F1
#
_entry.id   AF-A0A8J9YAX2-F1
#
_cell.length_a   1.000
_cell.length_b   1.000
_cell.length_c   1.000
_cell.angle_alpha   90.00
_cell.angle_beta   90.00
_cell.angle_gamma   90.00
#
_symmetry.space_group_name_H-M   'P 1'
#
loop_
_entity.id
_entity.type
_entity.pdbx_description
1 polymer ?
#
loop_
_entity_poly.entity_id
_entity_poly.type
_entity_poly.pdbx_seq_one_letter_code
_entity_poly.pdbx_strand_id
1 'polypeptide(L)'
;MHKQEKILMERPDIIAWRAKYLTQMRVNRSAAAPRPVIYLDETYIHASYGVTKCWKSEDEEGVLSSNAKGARWIIVHAEGENGFVPNARVIFKSQTKSGDYRNDMNQTNFMKWLKEKLVPNHPNG
;
A
#
# COMPACT_ATOMS: atom_id res chain seq x y z
N MET A 1 41.16 13.10 5.68
CA MET A 1 39.85 12.95 5.00
C MET A 1 38.77 12.80 6.07
N HIS A 2 37.88 13.77 6.26
CA HIS A 2 36.76 13.66 7.22
C HIS A 2 35.57 12.99 6.52
N LYS A 3 35.09 11.88 7.09
CA LYS A 3 33.88 11.18 6.63
C LYS A 3 32.67 11.96 7.16
N GLN A 4 31.88 12.52 6.26
CA GLN A 4 30.64 13.21 6.60
C GLN A 4 29.56 12.15 6.82
N GLU A 5 29.11 11.97 8.06
CA GLU A 5 27.98 11.08 8.35
C GLU A 5 26.68 11.72 7.87
N LYS A 6 25.94 11.01 7.01
CA LYS A 6 24.61 11.44 6.57
C LYS A 6 23.64 11.22 7.72
N ILE A 7 23.29 12.28 8.43
CA ILE A 7 22.22 12.25 9.42
C ILE A 7 20.90 12.17 8.65
N LEU A 8 20.14 11.10 8.86
CA LEU A 8 18.82 10.93 8.27
C LEU A 8 17.83 11.79 9.07
N MET A 9 17.60 13.03 8.63
CA MET A 9 16.59 13.90 9.22
C MET A 9 15.39 14.01 8.28
N GLU A 10 14.18 13.97 8.85
CA GLU A 10 12.97 14.22 8.08
C GLU A 10 13.00 15.65 7.54
N ARG A 11 12.61 15.82 6.28
CA ARG A 11 12.65 17.15 5.66
C ARG A 11 11.57 18.04 6.31
N PRO A 12 11.87 19.31 6.62
CA PRO A 12 10.91 20.22 7.28
C PRO A 12 9.57 20.38 6.54
N ASP A 13 9.57 20.32 5.22
CA ASP A 13 8.36 20.39 4.40
C ASP A 13 7.45 19.17 4.58
N ILE A 14 8.02 17.97 4.71
CA ILE A 14 7.27 16.75 4.98
C ILE A 14 6.63 16.81 6.38
N ILE A 15 7.36 17.32 7.38
CA ILE A 15 6.84 17.56 8.73
C ILE A 15 5.65 18.52 8.68
N ALA A 16 5.78 19.64 7.95
CA ALA A 16 4.71 20.62 7.79
C ALA A 16 3.47 20.01 7.11
N TRP A 17 3.65 19.19 6.06
CA TRP A 17 2.53 18.50 5.40
C TRP A 17 1.84 17.49 6.32
N ARG A 18 2.60 16.71 7.09
CA ARG A 18 2.04 15.80 8.12
C ARG A 18 1.24 16.57 9.16
N ALA A 19 1.77 17.67 9.67
CA ALA A 19 1.07 18.52 10.65
C ALA A 19 -0.24 19.09 10.09
N LYS A 20 -0.22 19.58 8.84
CA LYS A 20 -1.41 20.07 8.14
C LYS A 20 -2.48 18.98 7.97
N TYR A 21 -2.08 17.80 7.49
CA TYR A 21 -2.97 16.65 7.32
C TYR A 21 -3.60 16.22 8.66
N LEU A 22 -2.79 16.03 9.71
CA LEU A 22 -3.27 15.62 11.02
C LEU A 22 -4.24 16.65 11.63
N THR A 23 -3.97 17.94 11.44
CA THR A 23 -4.86 19.03 11.88
C THR A 23 -6.20 18.95 11.16
N GLN A 24 -6.20 18.78 9.84
CA GLN A 24 -7.43 18.65 9.05
C GLN A 24 -8.26 17.42 9.48
N MET A 25 -7.60 16.29 9.76
CA MET A 25 -8.24 15.08 10.26
C MET A 25 -8.86 15.29 11.65
N ARG A 26 -8.18 16.01 12.56
CA ARG A 26 -8.72 16.36 13.88
C ARG A 26 -9.95 17.26 13.76
N VAL A 27 -9.89 18.29 12.91
CA VAL A 27 -11.04 19.18 12.64
C VAL A 27 -12.24 18.38 12.13
N ASN A 28 -12.04 17.46 11.19
CA ASN A 28 -13.13 16.61 10.69
C ASN A 28 -13.74 15.74 11.79
N ARG A 29 -12.91 15.13 12.65
CA ARG A 29 -13.38 14.29 13.76
C ARG A 29 -14.18 15.06 14.81
N SER A 30 -13.90 16.35 14.99
CA SER A 30 -14.59 17.21 15.97
C SER A 30 -15.75 18.03 15.39
N ALA A 31 -16.07 17.88 14.10
CA ALA A 31 -17.17 18.60 13.48
C ALA A 31 -18.52 18.07 13.96
N ALA A 32 -19.55 18.92 13.96
CA ALA A 32 -20.93 18.51 14.29
C ALA A 32 -21.48 17.44 13.33
N ALA A 33 -20.98 17.43 12.09
CA ALA A 33 -21.24 16.41 11.08
C ALA A 33 -19.91 16.00 10.42
N PRO A 34 -19.17 15.03 10.98
CA PRO A 34 -17.91 14.54 10.43
C PRO A 34 -18.11 13.93 9.04
N ARG A 35 -17.21 14.23 8.09
CA ARG A 35 -17.21 13.53 6.81
C ARG A 35 -16.66 12.12 6.98
N PRO A 36 -17.24 11.10 6.33
CA PRO A 36 -16.67 9.76 6.29
C PRO A 36 -15.23 9.80 5.77
N VAL A 37 -14.33 9.08 6.43
CA VAL A 37 -12.94 8.93 5.97
C VAL A 37 -12.78 7.53 5.42
N ILE A 38 -12.33 7.46 4.17
CA ILE A 38 -12.01 6.21 3.49
C ILE A 38 -10.51 6.17 3.26
N TYR A 39 -9.87 5.13 3.78
CA TYR A 39 -8.48 4.79 3.51
C TYR A 39 -8.44 3.79 2.37
N LEU A 40 -7.42 3.88 1.53
CA LEU A 40 -7.17 2.96 0.43
C LEU A 40 -5.72 2.54 0.44
N ASP A 41 -5.46 1.33 -0.02
CA ASP A 41 -4.11 0.83 -0.18
C ASP A 41 -4.03 -0.22 -1.29
N GLU A 42 -2.81 -0.44 -1.76
CA GLU A 42 -2.45 -1.50 -2.68
C GLU A 42 -1.45 -2.44 -2.03
N THR A 43 -1.78 -3.73 -1.99
CA THR A 43 -0.89 -4.78 -1.47
C THR A 43 -0.63 -5.87 -2.48
N TYR A 44 0.53 -6.52 -2.32
CA TYR A 44 1.05 -7.51 -3.26
C TYR A 44 1.33 -8.82 -2.54
N ILE A 45 0.73 -9.90 -3.03
CA ILE A 45 0.98 -11.25 -2.53
C ILE A 45 1.80 -12.01 -3.57
N HIS A 46 2.99 -12.46 -3.18
CA HIS A 46 3.81 -13.31 -4.05
C HIS A 46 3.34 -14.76 -3.94
N ALA A 47 3.09 -15.42 -5.07
CA ALA A 47 2.61 -16.81 -5.08
C ALA A 47 3.67 -17.83 -4.65
N SER A 48 4.95 -17.45 -4.62
CA SER A 48 6.05 -18.32 -4.20
C SER A 48 6.66 -17.80 -2.90
N TYR A 49 6.59 -18.58 -1.84
CA TYR A 49 7.38 -18.32 -0.64
C TYR A 49 8.83 -18.72 -0.93
N GLY A 50 9.61 -17.77 -1.45
CA GLY A 50 11.05 -17.90 -1.63
C GLY A 50 11.74 -16.82 -0.79
N VAL A 51 12.44 -17.21 0.26
CA VAL A 51 13.18 -16.27 1.10
C VAL A 51 14.59 -16.12 0.52
N THR A 52 14.90 -14.98 -0.10
CA THR A 52 16.25 -14.74 -0.65
C THR A 52 17.33 -14.56 0.41
N LYS A 53 16.94 -14.14 1.62
CA LYS A 53 17.80 -13.97 2.79
C LYS A 53 17.01 -14.35 4.05
N CYS A 54 17.35 -15.47 4.66
CA CYS A 54 16.86 -15.86 5.98
C CYS A 54 18.01 -15.79 6.98
N TRP A 55 17.69 -15.40 8.22
CA TRP A 55 18.60 -15.63 9.34
C TRP A 55 18.54 -17.12 9.68
N LYS A 56 19.70 -17.77 9.75
CA LYS A 56 19.81 -19.21 10.02
C LYS A 56 20.83 -19.46 11.14
N SER A 57 20.52 -20.44 11.98
CA SER A 57 21.51 -21.08 12.86
C SER A 57 22.38 -22.05 12.04
N GLU A 58 23.54 -22.45 12.56
CA GLU A 58 24.42 -23.45 11.91
C GLU A 58 23.82 -24.87 11.94
N ASP A 59 22.92 -25.14 12.90
CA ASP A 59 22.38 -26.48 13.19
C ASP A 59 21.05 -26.83 12.49
N GLU A 60 20.50 -25.94 11.65
CA GLU A 60 19.20 -26.16 11.00
C GLU A 60 19.32 -26.24 9.47
N GLU A 61 18.67 -27.24 8.86
CA GLU A 61 18.52 -27.30 7.40
C GLU A 61 17.71 -26.08 6.89
N GLY A 62 18.31 -25.34 5.96
CA GLY A 62 17.76 -24.08 5.48
C GLY A 62 16.52 -24.21 4.59
N VAL A 63 15.76 -23.12 4.50
CA VAL A 63 14.62 -22.97 3.56
C VAL A 63 15.09 -23.20 2.12
N LEU A 64 14.46 -24.16 1.44
CA LEU A 64 14.68 -24.45 0.02
C LEU A 64 14.36 -23.21 -0.82
N SER A 65 15.35 -22.71 -1.56
CA SER A 65 15.16 -21.60 -2.49
C SER A 65 14.28 -22.04 -3.66
N SER A 66 13.00 -21.69 -3.66
CA SER A 66 12.19 -21.77 -4.87
C SER A 66 12.61 -20.64 -5.82
N ASN A 67 13.27 -20.99 -6.93
CA ASN A 67 13.81 -20.05 -7.92
C ASN A 67 12.75 -19.43 -8.85
N ALA A 68 11.46 -19.61 -8.56
CA ALA A 68 10.42 -18.94 -9.33
C ALA A 68 10.16 -17.58 -8.68
N LYS A 69 10.50 -16.48 -9.37
CA LYS A 69 9.79 -15.20 -9.16
C LYS A 69 8.37 -15.40 -9.66
N GLY A 70 7.55 -16.08 -8.84
CA GLY A 70 6.20 -16.46 -9.19
C GLY A 70 5.33 -15.24 -9.46
N ALA A 71 4.21 -15.48 -10.11
CA ALA A 71 3.23 -14.42 -10.35
C ALA A 71 2.80 -13.77 -9.02
N ARG A 72 2.65 -12.45 -9.03
CA ARG A 72 2.10 -11.69 -7.90
C ARG A 72 0.61 -11.50 -8.08
N TRP A 73 -0.12 -11.58 -6.98
CA TRP A 73 -1.48 -11.09 -6.91
C TRP A 73 -1.44 -9.66 -6.38
N ILE A 74 -2.13 -8.77 -7.08
CA ILE A 74 -2.29 -7.38 -6.70
C ILE A 74 -3.70 -7.24 -6.14
N ILE A 75 -3.79 -6.63 -4.98
CA ILE A 75 -5.04 -6.36 -4.29
C ILE A 75 -5.13 -4.85 -4.07
N VAL A 76 -6.19 -4.24 -4.58
CA VAL A 76 -6.53 -2.85 -4.28
C VAL A 76 -7.90 -2.82 -3.62
N HIS A 77 -7.98 -2.12 -2.51
CA HIS A 77 -9.22 -1.96 -1.77
C HIS A 77 -9.23 -0.64 -0.99
N ALA A 78 -10.33 -0.43 -0.27
CA ALA A 78 -10.61 0.75 0.49
C ALA A 78 -11.58 0.41 1.63
N GLU A 79 -11.37 1.03 2.77
CA GLU A 79 -12.14 0.80 3.99
C GLU A 79 -12.31 2.11 4.77
N GLY A 80 -13.38 2.18 5.55
CA GLY A 80 -13.63 3.26 6.49
C GLY A 80 -13.98 2.70 7.87
N GLU A 81 -14.51 3.55 8.73
CA GLU A 81 -14.94 3.17 10.09
C GLU A 81 -15.99 2.04 10.09
N ASN A 82 -16.83 1.98 9.06
CA ASN A 82 -17.88 0.96 8.90
C ASN A 82 -17.39 -0.29 8.15
N GLY A 83 -16.07 -0.47 8.00
CA GLY A 83 -15.45 -1.59 7.30
C GLY A 83 -15.19 -1.32 5.81
N PHE A 84 -15.01 -2.40 5.05
CA PHE A 84 -14.67 -2.35 3.63
C PHE A 84 -15.78 -1.76 2.78
N VAL A 85 -15.41 -0.93 1.81
CA VAL A 85 -16.36 -0.37 0.83
C VAL A 85 -16.87 -1.51 -0.08
N PRO A 86 -18.17 -1.83 -0.08
CA PRO A 86 -18.71 -2.93 -0.89
C PRO A 86 -18.34 -2.76 -2.37
N ASN A 87 -18.07 -3.85 -3.07
CA ASN A 87 -17.71 -3.86 -4.50
C ASN A 87 -16.48 -3.04 -4.92
N ALA A 88 -15.74 -2.44 -3.98
CA ALA A 88 -14.53 -1.69 -4.28
C ALA A 88 -13.29 -2.59 -4.44
N ARG A 89 -13.35 -3.87 -4.06
CA ARG A 89 -12.20 -4.77 -4.13
C ARG A 89 -11.87 -5.16 -5.57
N VAL A 90 -10.59 -5.03 -5.94
CA VAL A 90 -10.05 -5.60 -7.18
C VAL A 90 -8.85 -6.47 -6.84
N ILE A 91 -8.89 -7.72 -7.31
CA ILE A 91 -7.80 -8.70 -7.18
C ILE A 91 -7.47 -9.17 -8.58
N PHE A 92 -6.21 -9.10 -8.97
CA PHE A 92 -5.76 -9.57 -10.27
C PHE A 92 -4.31 -10.05 -10.23
N LYS A 93 -3.97 -10.91 -11.18
CA LYS A 93 -2.63 -11.46 -11.32
C LYS A 93 -1.79 -10.49 -12.13
N SER A 94 -0.64 -10.12 -11.59
CA SER A 94 0.39 -9.32 -12.28
C SER A 94 0.78 -10.04 -13.57
N GLN A 95 0.73 -9.31 -14.69
CA GLN A 95 1.15 -9.83 -15.99
C GLN A 95 2.63 -9.53 -16.27
N THR A 96 3.25 -8.65 -15.48
CA THR A 96 4.68 -8.38 -15.61
C THR A 96 5.54 -9.50 -15.01
N LYS A 97 6.47 -10.00 -15.84
CA LYS A 97 7.54 -10.94 -15.43
C LYS A 97 8.73 -10.22 -14.77
N SER A 98 8.78 -8.88 -14.84
CA SER A 98 9.84 -8.07 -14.23
C SER A 98 9.55 -7.82 -12.74
N GLY A 99 10.59 -7.50 -11.98
CA GLY A 99 10.44 -7.13 -10.56
C GLY A 99 9.76 -5.78 -10.32
N ASP A 100 9.52 -5.00 -11.38
CA ASP A 100 8.88 -3.69 -11.31
C ASP A 100 7.37 -3.82 -11.54
N TYR A 101 6.68 -3.98 -10.41
CA TYR A 101 5.25 -4.22 -10.29
C TYR A 101 4.40 -2.97 -10.56
N ARG A 102 5.01 -1.78 -10.63
CA ARG A 102 4.31 -0.50 -10.86
C ARG A 102 3.62 -0.42 -12.23
N ASN A 103 3.95 -1.34 -13.13
CA ASN A 103 3.35 -1.42 -14.46
C ASN A 103 1.90 -1.90 -14.42
N ASP A 104 1.57 -2.80 -13.49
CA ASP A 104 0.26 -3.45 -13.43
C ASP A 104 -0.81 -2.55 -12.77
N MET A 105 -0.53 -1.92 -11.63
CA MET A 105 -1.38 -0.86 -11.06
C MET A 105 -0.75 0.52 -11.31
N ASN A 106 -0.79 0.93 -12.57
CA ASN A 106 -0.37 2.25 -12.98
C ASN A 106 -1.48 3.29 -12.75
N GLN A 107 -1.18 4.56 -13.03
CA GLN A 107 -2.13 5.67 -12.92
C GLN A 107 -3.47 5.40 -13.64
N THR A 108 -3.43 4.86 -14.85
CA THR A 108 -4.64 4.58 -15.64
C THR A 108 -5.54 3.56 -14.95
N ASN A 109 -4.95 2.45 -14.48
CA ASN A 109 -5.68 1.39 -13.79
C ASN A 109 -6.20 1.86 -12.42
N PHE A 110 -5.39 2.62 -11.68
CA PHE A 110 -5.80 3.23 -10.42
C PHE A 110 -6.98 4.18 -10.62
N MET A 111 -6.91 5.08 -11.60
CA MET A 111 -7.99 6.03 -11.88
C MET A 111 -9.25 5.34 -12.38
N LYS A 112 -9.11 4.25 -13.15
CA LYS A 112 -10.23 3.40 -13.55
C LYS A 112 -10.90 2.77 -12.34
N TRP A 113 -10.13 2.14 -11.45
CA TRP A 113 -10.61 1.58 -10.19
C TRP A 113 -11.30 2.65 -9.32
N LEU A 114 -10.69 3.82 -9.17
CA LEU A 114 -11.25 4.92 -8.40
C LEU A 114 -12.64 5.32 -8.92
N LYS A 115 -12.77 5.50 -10.24
CA LYS A 115 -14.02 5.95 -10.88
C LYS A 115 -15.10 4.88 -10.97
N GLU A 116 -14.72 3.63 -11.24
CA GLU A 116 -15.68 2.54 -11.52
C GLU A 116 -16.00 1.69 -10.28
N LYS A 117 -15.10 1.67 -9.29
CA LYS A 117 -15.21 0.80 -8.11
C LYS A 117 -15.34 1.59 -6.82
N LEU A 118 -14.46 2.55 -6.54
CA LEU A 118 -14.51 3.26 -5.26
C LEU A 118 -15.63 4.31 -5.20
N VAL A 119 -15.61 5.30 -6.10
CA VAL A 119 -16.55 6.43 -6.10
C VAL A 119 -18.02 5.98 -6.20
N PRO A 120 -18.41 4.98 -7.00
CA PRO A 120 -19.82 4.58 -7.08
C PRO A 120 -20.31 3.81 -5.84
N ASN A 121 -19.39 3.25 -5.04
CA ASN A 121 -19.75 2.38 -3.90
C ASN A 121 -19.38 2.97 -2.53
N HIS A 122 -18.70 4.11 -2.48
CA HIS A 122 -18.38 4.76 -1.22
C HIS A 122 -19.67 5.08 -0.45
N PRO A 123 -19.65 5.00 0.90
CA PRO A 123 -20.82 5.36 1.68
C PRO A 123 -21.22 6.80 1.36
N ASN A 124 -22.47 6.98 0.93
CA ASN A 124 -23.04 8.30 0.72
C ASN A 124 -22.97 9.07 2.05
N GLY A 125 -22.37 10.25 2.00
CA GLY A 125 -22.52 11.28 3.03
C GLY A 125 -23.74 12.13 2.77
#